data_AF-A0A2E7ABR2-F1
#
_entry.id   AF-A0A2E7ABR2-F1
#
_cell.length_a   1.000
_cell.length_b   1.000
_cell.length_c   1.000
_cell.angle_alpha   90.00
_cell.angle_beta   90.00
_cell.angle_gamma   90.00
#
_symmetry.space_group_name_H-M   'P 1'
#
loop_
_entity.id
_entity.type
_entity.pdbx_description
1 polymer ?
#
loop_
_entity_poly.entity_id
_entity_poly.type
_entity_poly.pdbx_seq_one_letter_code
_entity_poly.pdbx_strand_id
1 'polypeptide(L)'
;MSNRVDLESLRYGTELLKRGFAKMQQGGVIMDVVTPEQAHIAEDAGAVSVMALERVPADIRTSGGVARMSHPSLIREIIDTTSIPVMAKARIGHDEEARVLEALGVDMIDESEVLTPADPFFHIAKQKFTIPFVCGCTSLGEAVRRIAEGAAMIRTKGEAGTGNVVSAVKHARLLNAEIESARVSDAESRERMVDTIMSGFHRLEATSELGISLLNTPFGDVGSLRDEVSSVFEDVIDQNRLPVVTFSAGGIATPADAALMMQHGMDGIFVGSGIFKSSDPTRTAEAIVLATHHYDEPEVVAEASSMVGEAMAGLEIESLELRLDERGW
;
A
#
# COMPACT_ATOMS: atom_id res chain seq x y z
N MET A 1 46.03 2.63 -13.87
CA MET A 1 45.20 2.73 -12.64
C MET A 1 43.75 2.51 -13.05
N SER A 2 43.02 1.72 -12.28
CA SER A 2 41.74 1.11 -12.63
C SER A 2 40.68 2.12 -13.05
N ASN A 3 40.09 1.94 -14.24
CA ASN A 3 38.78 2.50 -14.59
C ASN A 3 37.76 1.79 -13.70
N ARG A 4 37.59 2.26 -12.47
CA ARG A 4 36.50 1.83 -11.60
C ARG A 4 35.21 2.31 -12.22
N VAL A 5 34.25 1.40 -12.39
CA VAL A 5 32.86 1.75 -12.72
C VAL A 5 32.36 2.67 -11.62
N ASP A 6 31.97 3.89 -11.99
CA ASP A 6 31.33 4.84 -11.09
C ASP A 6 29.89 4.36 -10.85
N LEU A 7 29.67 3.70 -9.72
CA LEU A 7 28.37 3.20 -9.30
C LEU A 7 27.61 4.24 -8.47
N GLU A 8 28.15 5.45 -8.24
CA GLU A 8 27.46 6.47 -7.43
C GLU A 8 26.18 6.97 -8.11
N SER A 9 26.18 7.04 -9.44
CA SER A 9 24.99 7.31 -10.27
C SER A 9 24.02 6.12 -10.38
N LEU A 10 24.45 4.92 -9.96
CA LEU A 10 23.67 3.68 -9.95
C LEU A 10 23.18 3.29 -8.54
N ARG A 11 23.36 4.19 -7.55
CA ARG A 11 22.93 3.91 -6.16
C ARG A 11 21.42 3.78 -6.06
N TYR A 12 20.65 4.50 -6.87
CA TYR A 12 19.20 4.43 -6.87
C TYR A 12 18.74 3.34 -7.84
N GLY A 13 17.98 2.35 -7.32
CA GLY A 13 17.32 1.36 -8.18
C GLY A 13 16.50 2.08 -9.23
N THR A 14 16.71 1.73 -10.50
CA THR A 14 15.92 2.31 -11.59
C THR A 14 14.45 2.00 -11.34
N GLU A 15 13.56 2.85 -11.82
CA GLU A 15 12.12 2.62 -11.71
C GLU A 15 11.72 1.23 -12.23
N LEU A 16 12.34 0.77 -13.32
CA LEU A 16 12.16 -0.56 -13.86
C LEU A 16 12.49 -1.67 -12.84
N LEU A 17 13.58 -1.55 -12.08
CA LEU A 17 13.95 -2.53 -11.05
C LEU A 17 12.96 -2.51 -9.89
N LYS A 18 12.57 -1.31 -9.43
CA LYS A 18 11.61 -1.15 -8.33
C LYS A 18 10.23 -1.72 -8.68
N ARG A 19 9.71 -1.38 -9.87
CA ARG A 19 8.44 -1.95 -10.39
C ARG A 19 8.57 -3.45 -10.69
N GLY A 20 9.75 -3.89 -11.15
CA GLY A 20 10.06 -5.31 -11.38
C GLY A 20 10.02 -6.14 -10.11
N PHE A 21 10.55 -5.62 -9.00
CA PHE A 21 10.42 -6.25 -7.68
C PHE A 21 8.95 -6.39 -7.28
N ALA A 22 8.15 -5.31 -7.35
CA ALA A 22 6.73 -5.35 -7.03
C ALA A 22 5.96 -6.41 -7.85
N LYS A 23 6.33 -6.59 -9.13
CA LYS A 23 5.74 -7.61 -10.00
C LYS A 23 5.99 -9.05 -9.53
N MET A 24 7.06 -9.30 -8.78
CA MET A 24 7.32 -10.64 -8.22
C MET A 24 6.30 -11.05 -7.13
N GLN A 25 5.58 -10.08 -6.54
CA GLN A 25 4.54 -10.37 -5.54
C GLN A 25 3.16 -10.65 -6.17
N GLN A 26 2.96 -10.38 -7.47
CA GLN A 26 1.66 -10.50 -8.13
C GLN A 26 1.07 -11.92 -8.01
N GLY A 27 -0.23 -11.98 -7.74
CA GLY A 27 -1.01 -13.19 -7.47
C GLY A 27 -1.00 -13.61 -6.00
N GLY A 28 -0.21 -12.96 -5.15
CA GLY A 28 0.05 -13.39 -3.79
C GLY A 28 -0.71 -12.66 -2.68
N VAL A 29 -0.43 -13.11 -1.45
CA VAL A 29 -0.88 -12.50 -0.20
C VAL A 29 0.32 -11.94 0.55
N ILE A 30 0.24 -10.68 0.97
CA ILE A 30 1.21 -10.05 1.87
C ILE A 30 0.60 -10.01 3.28
N MET A 31 1.31 -10.55 4.27
CA MET A 31 0.77 -10.73 5.61
C MET A 31 1.40 -9.77 6.62
N ASP A 32 0.60 -8.98 7.34
CA ASP A 32 1.09 -8.17 8.46
C ASP A 32 1.49 -9.09 9.64
N VAL A 33 2.73 -8.96 10.14
CA VAL A 33 3.28 -9.81 11.21
C VAL A 33 3.93 -8.98 12.31
N VAL A 34 3.69 -9.36 13.56
CA VAL A 34 4.19 -8.64 14.75
C VAL A 34 5.21 -9.43 15.57
N THR A 35 5.46 -10.68 15.20
CA THR A 35 6.53 -11.51 15.80
C THR A 35 7.22 -12.36 14.74
N PRO A 36 8.45 -12.84 15.00
CA PRO A 36 9.14 -13.81 14.15
C PRO A 36 8.32 -15.08 13.88
N GLU A 37 7.60 -15.59 14.88
CA GLU A 37 6.76 -16.79 14.73
C GLU A 37 5.61 -16.55 13.75
N GLN A 38 4.99 -15.36 13.76
CA GLN A 38 3.97 -15.00 12.78
C GLN A 38 4.55 -14.89 11.37
N ALA A 39 5.78 -14.38 11.24
CA ALA A 39 6.48 -14.34 9.97
C ALA A 39 6.73 -15.74 9.41
N HIS A 40 7.15 -16.68 10.27
CA HIS A 40 7.30 -18.08 9.89
C HIS A 40 5.97 -18.73 9.48
N ILE A 41 4.89 -18.51 10.23
CA ILE A 41 3.55 -19.00 9.87
C ILE A 41 3.11 -18.45 8.51
N ALA A 42 3.36 -17.16 8.24
CA ALA A 42 3.00 -16.54 6.98
C ALA A 42 3.77 -17.16 5.80
N GLU A 43 5.08 -17.39 5.98
CA GLU A 43 5.91 -18.06 4.97
C GLU A 43 5.45 -19.49 4.69
N ASP A 44 5.23 -20.30 5.74
CA ASP A 44 4.74 -21.68 5.62
C ASP A 44 3.37 -21.76 4.92
N ALA A 45 2.50 -20.77 5.17
CA ALA A 45 1.19 -20.67 4.54
C ALA A 45 1.24 -20.26 3.05
N GLY A 46 2.41 -19.83 2.55
CA GLY A 46 2.59 -19.41 1.16
C GLY A 46 2.39 -17.91 0.91
N ALA A 47 2.59 -17.05 1.93
CA ALA A 47 2.67 -15.61 1.71
C ALA A 47 3.82 -15.28 0.73
N VAL A 48 3.61 -14.31 -0.15
CA VAL A 48 4.67 -13.86 -1.08
C VAL A 48 5.62 -12.85 -0.44
N SER A 49 5.21 -12.26 0.69
CA SER A 49 6.00 -11.33 1.49
C SER A 49 5.30 -11.12 2.84
N VAL A 50 6.05 -10.64 3.84
CA VAL A 50 5.51 -10.23 5.14
C VAL A 50 5.67 -8.72 5.34
N MET A 51 4.78 -8.13 6.13
CA MET A 51 4.80 -6.71 6.50
C MET A 51 5.04 -6.60 8.00
N ALA A 52 6.26 -6.20 8.38
CA ALA A 52 6.68 -6.06 9.77
C ALA A 52 6.07 -4.80 10.39
N LEU A 53 5.38 -4.98 11.53
CA LEU A 53 4.85 -3.90 12.34
C LEU A 53 4.74 -4.30 13.83
N GLU A 54 4.82 -3.36 14.77
CA GLU A 54 4.72 -3.66 16.22
C GLU A 54 3.34 -4.16 16.64
N ARG A 55 2.30 -3.70 15.95
CA ARG A 55 0.89 -3.95 16.30
C ARG A 55 0.08 -4.02 15.03
N VAL A 56 -0.75 -5.06 14.89
CA VAL A 56 -1.71 -5.14 13.79
C VAL A 56 -2.72 -3.97 13.85
N PRO A 57 -3.35 -3.58 12.73
CA PRO A 57 -4.24 -2.41 12.70
C PRO A 57 -5.37 -2.46 13.75
N ALA A 58 -5.93 -3.64 14.05
CA ALA A 58 -6.93 -3.79 15.11
C ALA A 58 -6.40 -3.34 16.50
N ASP A 59 -5.16 -3.69 16.84
CA ASP A 59 -4.54 -3.31 18.11
C ASP A 59 -4.17 -1.83 18.17
N ILE A 60 -3.79 -1.24 17.02
CA ILE A 60 -3.54 0.20 16.89
C ILE A 60 -4.80 0.98 17.24
N ARG A 61 -5.98 0.54 16.78
CA ARG A 61 -7.27 1.16 17.10
C ARG A 61 -7.59 1.08 18.59
N THR A 62 -7.49 -0.10 19.18
CA THR A 62 -7.83 -0.31 20.59
C THR A 62 -6.88 0.43 21.54
N SER A 63 -5.58 0.49 21.21
CA SER A 63 -4.58 1.14 22.04
C SER A 63 -4.65 2.67 21.97
N GLY A 64 -5.11 3.22 20.85
CA GLY A 64 -5.03 4.64 20.56
C GLY A 64 -3.60 5.18 20.53
N GLY A 65 -3.49 6.52 20.61
CA GLY A 65 -2.20 7.22 20.64
C GLY A 65 -1.51 7.32 19.28
N VAL A 66 -0.19 7.51 19.32
CA VAL A 66 0.64 7.71 18.12
C VAL A 66 1.27 6.38 17.70
N ALA A 67 0.91 5.90 16.50
CA ALA A 67 1.52 4.74 15.86
C ALA A 67 2.69 5.19 14.96
N ARG A 68 3.82 4.50 15.05
CA ARG A 68 5.10 4.86 14.40
C ARG A 68 5.71 3.66 13.68
N MET A 69 6.87 3.87 13.04
CA MET A 69 7.73 2.77 12.59
C MET A 69 8.07 1.83 13.77
N SER A 70 8.19 0.54 13.45
CA SER A 70 8.48 -0.49 14.44
C SER A 70 9.91 -0.44 14.93
N HIS A 71 10.13 -0.94 16.14
CA HIS A 71 11.46 -1.03 16.71
C HIS A 71 12.42 -1.82 15.77
N PRO A 72 13.63 -1.30 15.48
CA PRO A 72 14.58 -1.95 14.58
C PRO A 72 14.92 -3.41 14.93
N SER A 73 14.94 -3.77 16.22
CA SER A 73 15.18 -5.16 16.63
C SER A 73 14.10 -6.11 16.13
N LEU A 74 12.82 -5.73 16.23
CA LEU A 74 11.71 -6.57 15.74
C LEU A 74 11.83 -6.81 14.25
N ILE A 75 12.14 -5.74 13.49
CA ILE A 75 12.28 -5.82 12.03
C ILE A 75 13.44 -6.78 11.67
N ARG A 76 14.58 -6.66 12.34
CA ARG A 76 15.72 -7.57 12.11
C ARG A 76 15.38 -9.02 12.45
N GLU A 77 14.73 -9.25 13.57
CA GLU A 77 14.31 -10.61 13.97
C GLU A 77 13.38 -11.23 12.92
N ILE A 78 12.45 -10.46 12.33
CA ILE A 78 11.59 -10.92 11.25
C ILE A 78 12.40 -11.21 9.97
N ILE A 79 13.30 -10.30 9.56
CA ILE A 79 14.20 -10.51 8.41
C ILE A 79 15.03 -11.79 8.57
N ASP A 80 15.58 -12.02 9.75
CA ASP A 80 16.44 -13.18 10.03
C ASP A 80 15.64 -14.50 10.06
N THR A 81 14.31 -14.44 10.19
CA THR A 81 13.44 -15.61 10.37
C THR A 81 12.84 -16.13 9.06
N THR A 82 12.60 -15.27 8.07
CA THR A 82 11.93 -15.64 6.81
C THR A 82 12.84 -15.52 5.60
N SER A 83 12.60 -16.35 4.58
CA SER A 83 13.29 -16.28 3.28
C SER A 83 12.52 -15.48 2.23
N ILE A 84 11.22 -15.24 2.45
CA ILE A 84 10.40 -14.34 1.64
C ILE A 84 10.69 -12.86 1.96
N PRO A 85 10.43 -11.93 1.02
CA PRO A 85 10.70 -10.51 1.24
C PRO A 85 10.01 -9.93 2.47
N VAL A 86 10.69 -9.03 3.17
CA VAL A 86 10.18 -8.32 4.34
C VAL A 86 9.95 -6.85 4.00
N MET A 87 8.70 -6.41 4.14
CA MET A 87 8.31 -5.02 4.09
C MET A 87 8.18 -4.43 5.49
N ALA A 88 8.26 -3.11 5.61
CA ALA A 88 7.99 -2.44 6.89
C ALA A 88 7.29 -1.10 6.69
N LYS A 89 6.50 -0.69 7.69
CA LYS A 89 5.71 0.55 7.63
C LYS A 89 6.49 1.77 8.13
N ALA A 90 6.42 2.86 7.38
CA ALA A 90 6.83 4.20 7.79
C ALA A 90 5.60 5.12 7.86
N ARG A 91 5.66 6.15 8.72
CA ARG A 91 4.63 7.19 8.75
C ARG A 91 4.66 8.02 7.48
N ILE A 92 3.49 8.47 7.05
CA ILE A 92 3.34 9.42 5.93
C ILE A 92 4.20 10.66 6.17
N GLY A 93 5.07 10.96 5.19
CA GLY A 93 5.99 12.10 5.20
C GLY A 93 7.21 11.96 6.12
N HIS A 94 7.45 10.79 6.72
CA HIS A 94 8.56 10.61 7.66
C HIS A 94 9.83 10.06 6.99
N ASP A 95 10.53 10.92 6.23
CA ASP A 95 11.73 10.53 5.47
C ASP A 95 12.80 9.81 6.31
N GLU A 96 12.99 10.21 7.58
CA GLU A 96 13.99 9.59 8.47
C GLU A 96 13.59 8.19 8.94
N GLU A 97 12.29 7.85 9.00
CA GLU A 97 11.87 6.48 9.32
C GLU A 97 12.17 5.60 8.12
N ALA A 98 11.86 6.08 6.91
CA ALA A 98 12.19 5.38 5.68
C ALA A 98 13.70 5.17 5.50
N ARG A 99 14.55 6.14 5.86
CA ARG A 99 16.02 5.98 5.82
C ARG A 99 16.51 4.91 6.79
N VAL A 100 15.91 4.83 7.97
CA VAL A 100 16.23 3.78 8.93
C VAL A 100 15.82 2.42 8.37
N LEU A 101 14.61 2.29 7.83
CA LEU A 101 14.13 1.04 7.22
C LEU A 101 15.01 0.58 6.05
N GLU A 102 15.39 1.50 5.16
CA GLU A 102 16.33 1.22 4.07
C GLU A 102 17.67 0.72 4.59
N ALA A 103 18.22 1.36 5.65
CA ALA A 103 19.46 0.95 6.26
C ALA A 103 19.38 -0.40 7.01
N LEU A 104 18.17 -0.79 7.46
CA LEU A 104 17.93 -2.11 8.07
C LEU A 104 17.85 -3.23 7.03
N GLY A 105 17.69 -2.90 5.75
CA GLY A 105 17.64 -3.88 4.67
C GLY A 105 16.26 -4.50 4.47
N VAL A 106 15.18 -3.75 4.74
CA VAL A 106 13.84 -4.18 4.29
C VAL A 106 13.77 -4.11 2.77
N ASP A 107 12.98 -4.99 2.16
CA ASP A 107 12.88 -5.11 0.70
C ASP A 107 11.92 -4.08 0.08
N MET A 108 10.95 -3.58 0.86
CA MET A 108 10.03 -2.52 0.45
C MET A 108 9.52 -1.74 1.66
N ILE A 109 9.31 -0.43 1.51
CA ILE A 109 8.67 0.40 2.54
C ILE A 109 7.20 0.62 2.20
N ASP A 110 6.33 0.47 3.19
CA ASP A 110 4.95 0.91 3.11
C ASP A 110 4.79 2.27 3.80
N GLU A 111 4.59 3.32 3.00
CA GLU A 111 4.21 4.62 3.53
C GLU A 111 2.70 4.61 3.84
N SER A 112 2.38 4.38 5.12
CA SER A 112 1.09 3.81 5.50
C SER A 112 0.22 4.77 6.31
N GLU A 113 -1.03 4.95 5.86
CA GLU A 113 -2.10 5.68 6.54
C GLU A 113 -2.55 5.06 7.87
N VAL A 114 -2.24 3.78 8.09
CA VAL A 114 -2.50 3.08 9.36
C VAL A 114 -1.67 3.69 10.50
N LEU A 115 -0.46 4.18 10.20
CA LEU A 115 0.37 4.88 11.17
C LEU A 115 -0.08 6.34 11.30
N THR A 116 0.30 7.02 12.38
CA THR A 116 -0.04 8.44 12.55
C THR A 116 0.79 9.28 11.57
N PRO A 117 0.19 10.06 10.65
CA PRO A 117 0.96 10.89 9.71
C PRO A 117 1.94 11.81 10.43
N ALA A 118 3.15 11.97 9.87
CA ALA A 118 4.19 12.84 10.40
C ALA A 118 4.21 14.21 9.73
N ASP A 119 3.97 14.25 8.42
CA ASP A 119 3.83 15.48 7.64
C ASP A 119 2.37 15.62 7.15
N PRO A 120 1.67 16.73 7.46
CA PRO A 120 0.29 16.95 7.03
C PRO A 120 0.16 17.45 5.58
N PHE A 121 1.26 17.74 4.90
CA PHE A 121 1.29 18.37 3.58
C PHE A 121 1.85 17.44 2.51
N PHE A 122 2.98 16.78 2.76
CA PHE A 122 3.66 15.99 1.74
C PHE A 122 3.93 14.55 2.18
N HIS A 123 3.91 13.65 1.22
CA HIS A 123 4.44 12.29 1.38
C HIS A 123 5.96 12.29 1.16
N ILE A 124 6.59 11.15 1.47
CA ILE A 124 8.01 10.91 1.26
C ILE A 124 8.34 11.03 -0.24
N ALA A 125 9.46 11.68 -0.56
CA ALA A 125 9.99 11.74 -1.93
C ALA A 125 10.72 10.43 -2.28
N LYS A 126 9.94 9.44 -2.73
CA LYS A 126 10.35 8.03 -2.88
C LYS A 126 11.40 7.80 -3.96
N GLN A 127 11.51 8.73 -4.91
CA GLN A 127 12.58 8.76 -5.91
C GLN A 127 13.99 8.91 -5.29
N LYS A 128 14.10 9.49 -4.08
CA LYS A 128 15.37 9.69 -3.37
C LYS A 128 15.86 8.44 -2.62
N PHE A 129 15.15 7.32 -2.73
CA PHE A 129 15.48 6.06 -2.09
C PHE A 129 15.85 5.02 -3.13
N THR A 130 16.66 4.05 -2.73
CA THR A 130 17.10 2.94 -3.58
C THR A 130 16.07 1.83 -3.60
N ILE A 131 15.41 1.62 -2.46
CA ILE A 131 14.37 0.60 -2.26
C ILE A 131 12.99 1.06 -2.77
N PRO A 132 12.12 0.11 -3.16
CA PRO A 132 10.76 0.42 -3.61
C PRO A 132 9.84 0.82 -2.45
N PHE A 133 8.76 1.52 -2.80
CA PHE A 133 7.69 1.89 -1.88
C PHE A 133 6.35 1.36 -2.37
N VAL A 134 5.52 0.92 -1.43
CA VAL A 134 4.07 0.75 -1.60
C VAL A 134 3.32 1.88 -0.88
N CYS A 135 2.28 2.41 -1.53
CA CYS A 135 1.45 3.45 -0.95
C CYS A 135 -0.05 3.12 -1.08
N GLY A 136 -0.84 3.65 -0.15
CA GLY A 136 -2.29 3.51 -0.15
C GLY A 136 -2.96 4.52 -1.08
N CYS A 137 -4.05 4.15 -1.74
CA CYS A 137 -4.96 5.08 -2.42
C CYS A 137 -6.44 4.78 -2.13
N THR A 138 -7.28 5.80 -2.07
CA THR A 138 -8.76 5.65 -2.10
C THR A 138 -9.35 5.82 -3.50
N SER A 139 -8.62 6.48 -4.40
CA SER A 139 -9.08 6.96 -5.71
C SER A 139 -7.93 6.98 -6.72
N LEU A 140 -8.26 7.16 -8.00
CA LEU A 140 -7.30 7.36 -9.07
C LEU A 140 -6.40 8.57 -8.81
N GLY A 141 -6.97 9.67 -8.30
CA GLY A 141 -6.20 10.87 -8.03
C GLY A 141 -5.14 10.68 -6.96
N GLU A 142 -5.45 9.96 -5.87
CA GLU A 142 -4.44 9.56 -4.89
C GLU A 142 -3.38 8.64 -5.52
N ALA A 143 -3.80 7.63 -6.28
CA ALA A 143 -2.88 6.67 -6.90
C ALA A 143 -1.86 7.36 -7.83
N VAL A 144 -2.33 8.25 -8.72
CA VAL A 144 -1.47 9.00 -9.64
C VAL A 144 -0.47 9.87 -8.88
N ARG A 145 -0.91 10.57 -7.82
CA ARG A 145 0.02 11.34 -6.98
C ARG A 145 1.09 10.45 -6.36
N ARG A 146 0.70 9.33 -5.73
CA ARG A 146 1.67 8.42 -5.09
C ARG A 146 2.68 7.84 -6.08
N ILE A 147 2.24 7.51 -7.30
CA ILE A 147 3.13 7.02 -8.36
C ILE A 147 4.09 8.13 -8.83
N ALA A 148 3.59 9.35 -9.07
CA ALA A 148 4.43 10.50 -9.44
C ALA A 148 5.48 10.84 -8.37
N GLU A 149 5.16 10.63 -7.08
CA GLU A 149 6.11 10.77 -5.97
C GLU A 149 7.16 9.65 -5.91
N GLY A 150 6.99 8.57 -6.70
CA GLY A 150 7.91 7.44 -6.86
C GLY A 150 7.46 6.12 -6.24
N ALA A 151 6.16 5.92 -5.97
CA ALA A 151 5.64 4.62 -5.53
C ALA A 151 5.79 3.56 -6.63
N ALA A 152 6.35 2.40 -6.28
CA ALA A 152 6.56 1.27 -7.19
C ALA A 152 5.40 0.28 -7.18
N MET A 153 4.53 0.39 -6.17
CA MET A 153 3.36 -0.43 -5.94
C MET A 153 2.28 0.44 -5.29
N ILE A 154 1.02 0.17 -5.63
CA ILE A 154 -0.14 0.76 -4.98
C ILE A 154 -0.96 -0.33 -4.32
N ARG A 155 -1.59 0.01 -3.19
CA ARG A 155 -2.69 -0.78 -2.65
C ARG A 155 -3.91 0.11 -2.47
N THR A 156 -5.10 -0.38 -2.81
CA THR A 156 -6.32 0.33 -2.38
C THR A 156 -6.37 0.30 -0.86
N LYS A 157 -6.63 1.45 -0.25
CA LYS A 157 -6.91 1.52 1.18
C LYS A 157 -8.17 0.70 1.47
N GLY A 158 -8.37 0.43 2.75
CA GLY A 158 -9.58 -0.10 3.34
C GLY A 158 -9.60 0.33 4.80
N GLU A 159 -10.68 0.03 5.52
CA GLU A 159 -10.75 0.38 6.92
C GLU A 159 -9.96 -0.65 7.73
N ALA A 160 -8.64 -0.51 7.77
CA ALA A 160 -7.74 -1.53 8.31
C ALA A 160 -8.08 -1.86 9.78
N GLY A 161 -8.14 -3.15 10.13
CA GLY A 161 -8.40 -3.61 11.49
C GLY A 161 -9.89 -3.72 11.88
N THR A 162 -10.82 -3.46 10.97
CA THR A 162 -12.26 -3.63 11.24
C THR A 162 -12.81 -5.00 10.91
N GLY A 163 -12.10 -5.81 10.11
CA GLY A 163 -12.65 -7.04 9.55
C GLY A 163 -13.84 -6.81 8.60
N ASN A 164 -14.02 -5.58 8.09
CA ASN A 164 -15.10 -5.23 7.19
C ASN A 164 -14.54 -4.79 5.82
N VAL A 165 -14.73 -5.63 4.80
CA VAL A 165 -14.19 -5.45 3.44
C VAL A 165 -14.84 -4.30 2.65
N VAL A 166 -15.94 -3.72 3.14
CA VAL A 166 -16.73 -2.74 2.38
C VAL A 166 -15.92 -1.51 1.92
N SER A 167 -14.99 -1.01 2.73
CA SER A 167 -14.12 0.11 2.32
C SER A 167 -13.15 -0.30 1.21
N ALA A 168 -12.56 -1.50 1.29
CA ALA A 168 -11.70 -2.00 0.22
C ALA A 168 -12.47 -2.13 -1.10
N VAL A 169 -13.69 -2.67 -1.06
CA VAL A 169 -14.59 -2.76 -2.23
C VAL A 169 -14.94 -1.37 -2.76
N LYS A 170 -15.28 -0.41 -1.89
CA LYS A 170 -15.59 0.97 -2.26
C LYS A 170 -14.44 1.60 -3.04
N HIS A 171 -13.22 1.51 -2.51
CA HIS A 171 -12.03 2.14 -3.11
C HIS A 171 -11.61 1.44 -4.41
N ALA A 172 -11.69 0.11 -4.48
CA ALA A 172 -11.44 -0.64 -5.72
C ALA A 172 -12.45 -0.30 -6.83
N ARG A 173 -13.74 -0.16 -6.49
CA ARG A 173 -14.78 0.24 -7.45
C ARG A 173 -14.60 1.67 -7.93
N LEU A 174 -14.29 2.59 -7.02
CA LEU A 174 -14.06 3.99 -7.36
C LEU A 174 -12.87 4.12 -8.31
N LEU A 175 -11.74 3.51 -7.96
CA LEU A 175 -10.54 3.50 -8.80
C LEU A 175 -10.85 2.99 -10.22
N ASN A 176 -11.52 1.85 -10.35
CA ASN A 176 -11.86 1.29 -11.66
C ASN A 176 -12.81 2.19 -12.47
N ALA A 177 -13.82 2.78 -11.83
CA ALA A 177 -14.76 3.69 -12.48
C ALA A 177 -14.10 4.99 -12.94
N GLU A 178 -13.16 5.53 -12.15
CA GLU A 178 -12.39 6.72 -12.51
C GLU A 178 -11.43 6.45 -13.67
N ILE A 179 -10.78 5.28 -13.72
CA ILE A 179 -9.94 4.85 -14.84
C ILE A 179 -10.78 4.76 -16.13
N GLU A 180 -11.94 4.10 -16.06
CA GLU A 180 -12.84 3.99 -17.22
C GLU A 180 -13.32 5.37 -17.68
N SER A 181 -13.68 6.25 -16.74
CA SER A 181 -14.11 7.62 -17.04
C SER A 181 -13.00 8.46 -17.68
N ALA A 182 -11.77 8.39 -17.15
CA ALA A 182 -10.60 9.08 -17.71
C ALA A 182 -10.33 8.65 -19.16
N ARG A 183 -10.44 7.35 -19.44
CA ARG A 183 -10.21 6.79 -20.78
C ARG A 183 -11.15 7.35 -21.83
N VAL A 184 -12.43 7.45 -21.52
CA VAL A 184 -13.47 7.91 -22.47
C VAL A 184 -13.64 9.43 -22.50
N SER A 185 -12.91 10.16 -21.65
CA SER A 185 -12.94 11.62 -21.58
C SER A 185 -12.17 12.26 -22.72
N ASP A 186 -12.62 13.44 -23.16
CA ASP A 186 -11.90 14.29 -24.11
C ASP A 186 -10.71 15.00 -23.45
N ALA A 187 -9.86 15.62 -24.28
CA ALA A 187 -8.64 16.27 -23.81
C ALA A 187 -8.88 17.39 -22.79
N GLU A 188 -9.95 18.19 -22.95
CA GLU A 188 -10.29 19.26 -22.00
C GLU A 188 -10.75 18.70 -20.64
N SER A 189 -11.49 17.61 -20.64
CA SER A 189 -11.92 16.93 -19.42
C SER A 189 -10.73 16.25 -18.72
N ARG A 190 -9.81 15.66 -19.46
CA ARG A 190 -8.56 15.09 -18.93
C ARG A 190 -7.67 16.15 -18.28
N GLU A 191 -7.52 17.32 -18.90
CA GLU A 191 -6.76 18.44 -18.31
C GLU A 191 -7.36 18.87 -16.97
N ARG A 192 -8.70 18.96 -16.87
CA ARG A 192 -9.39 19.25 -15.61
C ARG A 192 -9.22 18.16 -14.55
N MET A 193 -9.11 16.90 -14.97
CA MET A 193 -8.78 15.79 -14.06
C MET A 193 -7.36 15.97 -13.52
N VAL A 194 -6.37 16.26 -14.38
CA VAL A 194 -4.99 16.55 -13.96
C VAL A 194 -4.94 17.74 -12.98
N ASP A 195 -5.66 18.82 -13.24
CA ASP A 195 -5.78 19.96 -12.29
C ASP A 195 -6.33 19.51 -10.93
N THR A 196 -7.34 18.66 -10.94
CA THR A 196 -7.93 18.10 -9.72
C THR A 196 -6.92 17.22 -8.97
N ILE A 197 -6.14 16.42 -9.69
CA ILE A 197 -5.08 15.60 -9.10
C ILE A 197 -4.00 16.49 -8.48
N MET A 198 -3.59 17.54 -9.17
CA MET A 198 -2.58 18.51 -8.72
C MET A 198 -3.01 19.27 -7.46
N SER A 199 -4.30 19.51 -7.26
CA SER A 199 -4.83 20.17 -6.05
C SER A 199 -4.36 19.50 -4.74
N GLY A 200 -4.07 18.19 -4.78
CA GLY A 200 -3.53 17.44 -3.63
C GLY A 200 -2.15 17.91 -3.16
N PHE A 201 -1.35 18.56 -4.02
CA PHE A 201 -0.04 19.14 -3.68
C PHE A 201 -0.13 20.58 -3.17
N HIS A 202 -1.28 21.23 -3.34
CA HIS A 202 -1.52 22.64 -2.99
C HIS A 202 -2.06 22.83 -1.55
N ARG A 203 -2.16 21.76 -0.75
CA ARG A 203 -2.74 21.82 0.62
C ARG A 203 -1.98 22.74 1.59
N LEU A 204 -0.67 22.85 1.44
CA LEU A 204 0.14 23.79 2.21
C LEU A 204 -0.23 25.25 1.88
N GLU A 205 -0.46 25.57 0.61
CA GLU A 205 -0.92 26.91 0.20
C GLU A 205 -2.32 27.20 0.76
N ALA A 206 -3.22 26.22 0.69
CA ALA A 206 -4.59 26.35 1.21
C ALA A 206 -4.64 26.58 2.73
N THR A 207 -3.61 26.11 3.46
CA THR A 207 -3.49 26.31 4.92
C THR A 207 -2.79 27.64 5.27
N SER A 208 -2.12 28.27 4.32
CA SER A 208 -1.33 29.47 4.57
C SER A 208 -2.20 30.72 4.71
N GLU A 209 -2.14 31.36 5.87
CA GLU A 209 -2.78 32.66 6.12
C GLU A 209 -2.17 33.81 5.31
N LEU A 210 -0.94 33.65 4.79
CA LEU A 210 -0.23 34.67 4.02
C LEU A 210 -0.49 34.59 2.51
N GLY A 211 -1.30 33.63 2.05
CA GLY A 211 -1.54 33.40 0.63
C GLY A 211 -0.27 33.08 -0.17
N ILE A 212 0.59 32.20 0.38
CA ILE A 212 1.81 31.79 -0.32
C ILE A 212 1.47 31.02 -1.61
N SER A 213 2.39 31.08 -2.57
CA SER A 213 2.40 30.17 -3.72
C SER A 213 3.69 29.35 -3.71
N LEU A 214 3.55 28.04 -3.83
CA LEU A 214 4.65 27.10 -3.88
C LEU A 214 5.27 27.13 -5.27
N LEU A 215 6.58 27.41 -5.29
CA LEU A 215 7.40 27.23 -6.49
C LEU A 215 7.99 25.82 -6.55
N ASN A 216 8.23 25.22 -5.38
CA ASN A 216 8.87 23.91 -5.24
C ASN A 216 8.12 23.05 -4.23
N THR A 217 8.13 21.75 -4.48
CA THR A 217 7.68 20.68 -3.60
C THR A 217 8.87 19.77 -3.27
N PRO A 218 8.74 18.82 -2.33
CA PRO A 218 9.77 17.80 -2.11
C PRO A 218 10.12 16.96 -3.35
N PHE A 219 9.23 16.95 -4.35
CA PHE A 219 9.29 16.18 -5.60
C PHE A 219 9.83 16.97 -6.80
N GLY A 220 10.17 18.26 -6.63
CA GLY A 220 10.62 19.13 -7.71
C GLY A 220 9.81 20.42 -7.80
N ASP A 221 10.09 21.24 -8.81
CA ASP A 221 9.27 22.41 -9.09
C ASP A 221 7.86 22.00 -9.55
N VAL A 222 6.88 22.88 -9.35
CA VAL A 222 5.46 22.57 -9.61
C VAL A 222 5.20 22.26 -11.10
N GLY A 223 5.97 22.83 -12.02
CA GLY A 223 5.86 22.54 -13.45
C GLY A 223 6.29 21.11 -13.76
N SER A 224 7.51 20.75 -13.35
CA SER A 224 8.04 19.38 -13.53
C SER A 224 7.16 18.33 -12.85
N LEU A 225 6.61 18.62 -11.67
CA LEU A 225 5.68 17.72 -10.99
C LEU A 225 4.36 17.54 -11.76
N ARG A 226 3.84 18.62 -12.36
CA ARG A 226 2.64 18.53 -13.22
C ARG A 226 2.91 17.68 -14.45
N ASP A 227 4.07 17.83 -15.08
CA ASP A 227 4.46 17.03 -16.23
C ASP A 227 4.52 15.54 -15.86
N GLU A 228 5.10 15.20 -14.71
CA GLU A 228 5.16 13.84 -14.19
C GLU A 228 3.75 13.28 -13.91
N VAL A 229 2.89 14.04 -13.22
CA VAL A 229 1.49 13.65 -12.95
C VAL A 229 0.72 13.40 -14.25
N SER A 230 0.92 14.27 -15.25
CA SER A 230 0.28 14.13 -16.56
C SER A 230 0.78 12.88 -17.28
N SER A 231 2.08 12.61 -17.24
CA SER A 231 2.68 11.40 -17.82
C SER A 231 2.11 10.13 -17.19
N VAL A 232 2.05 10.06 -15.86
CA VAL A 232 1.47 8.91 -15.15
C VAL A 232 -0.02 8.77 -15.46
N PHE A 233 -0.75 9.87 -15.57
CA PHE A 233 -2.17 9.84 -15.90
C PHE A 233 -2.44 9.32 -17.33
N GLU A 234 -1.62 9.72 -18.31
CA GLU A 234 -1.69 9.17 -19.67
C GLU A 234 -1.30 7.68 -19.71
N ASP A 235 -0.28 7.26 -18.95
CA ASP A 235 0.06 5.84 -18.78
C ASP A 235 -1.14 5.03 -18.28
N VAL A 236 -1.93 5.58 -17.34
CA VAL A 236 -3.16 4.93 -16.84
C VAL A 236 -4.19 4.76 -17.96
N ILE A 237 -4.38 5.79 -18.78
CA ILE A 237 -5.34 5.79 -19.88
C ILE A 237 -4.94 4.76 -20.94
N ASP A 238 -3.66 4.76 -21.33
CA ASP A 238 -3.12 3.87 -22.36
C ASP A 238 -3.15 2.40 -21.92
N GLN A 239 -2.88 2.13 -20.65
CA GLN A 239 -2.84 0.76 -20.11
C GLN A 239 -4.20 0.27 -19.61
N ASN A 240 -5.18 1.17 -19.43
CA ASN A 240 -6.48 0.90 -18.82
C ASN A 240 -6.35 0.24 -17.42
N ARG A 241 -5.32 0.63 -16.67
CA ARG A 241 -5.01 0.22 -15.29
C ARG A 241 -3.91 1.12 -14.73
N LEU A 242 -3.62 1.06 -13.44
CA LEU A 242 -2.44 1.73 -12.89
C LEU A 242 -1.15 1.12 -13.50
N PRO A 243 -0.12 1.94 -13.80
CA PRO A 243 1.14 1.48 -14.40
C PRO A 243 2.10 0.79 -13.42
N VAL A 244 1.56 0.31 -12.29
CA VAL A 244 2.26 -0.40 -11.21
C VAL A 244 1.35 -1.51 -10.67
N VAL A 245 1.95 -2.46 -9.93
CA VAL A 245 1.19 -3.51 -9.24
C VAL A 245 0.19 -2.88 -8.28
N THR A 246 -1.06 -3.34 -8.33
CA THR A 246 -2.19 -2.79 -7.57
C THR A 246 -2.81 -3.88 -6.69
N PHE A 247 -2.55 -3.81 -5.39
CA PHE A 247 -3.14 -4.73 -4.41
C PHE A 247 -4.39 -4.12 -3.76
N SER A 248 -5.11 -4.92 -2.98
CA SER A 248 -6.11 -4.40 -2.04
C SER A 248 -5.75 -4.67 -0.60
N ALA A 249 -6.09 -3.75 0.30
CA ALA A 249 -5.79 -3.85 1.72
C ALA A 249 -6.98 -3.42 2.58
N GLY A 250 -7.04 -3.96 3.80
CA GLY A 250 -7.94 -3.51 4.86
C GLY A 250 -9.31 -4.18 4.83
N GLY A 251 -9.70 -4.78 5.96
CA GLY A 251 -11.02 -5.37 6.15
C GLY A 251 -11.21 -6.79 5.62
N ILE A 252 -10.23 -7.35 4.91
CA ILE A 252 -10.23 -8.76 4.49
C ILE A 252 -10.11 -9.64 5.73
N ALA A 253 -11.13 -10.47 6.00
CA ALA A 253 -11.19 -11.34 7.17
C ALA A 253 -11.44 -12.81 6.81
N THR A 254 -11.91 -13.10 5.60
CA THR A 254 -12.27 -14.45 5.17
C THR A 254 -11.69 -14.80 3.78
N PRO A 255 -11.60 -16.09 3.44
CA PRO A 255 -11.21 -16.52 2.08
C PRO A 255 -12.14 -15.97 0.98
N ALA A 256 -13.43 -15.79 1.28
CA ALA A 256 -14.37 -15.17 0.35
C ALA A 256 -14.10 -13.68 0.12
N ASP A 257 -13.69 -12.93 1.16
CA ASP A 257 -13.26 -11.53 1.00
C ASP A 257 -12.01 -11.42 0.12
N ALA A 258 -11.05 -12.34 0.32
CA ALA A 258 -9.84 -12.42 -0.50
C ALA A 258 -10.20 -12.64 -1.98
N ALA A 259 -11.02 -13.67 -2.27
CA ALA A 259 -11.48 -13.95 -3.63
C ALA A 259 -12.27 -12.79 -4.24
N LEU A 260 -13.13 -12.12 -3.45
CA LEU A 260 -13.88 -10.94 -3.89
C LEU A 260 -12.94 -9.81 -4.36
N MET A 261 -11.87 -9.53 -3.61
CA MET A 261 -10.93 -8.49 -4.01
C MET A 261 -10.15 -8.87 -5.28
N MET A 262 -9.78 -10.13 -5.46
CA MET A 262 -9.17 -10.60 -6.70
C MET A 262 -10.14 -10.48 -7.89
N GLN A 263 -11.43 -10.79 -7.71
CA GLN A 263 -12.46 -10.57 -8.74
C GLN A 263 -12.66 -9.10 -9.10
N HIS A 264 -12.28 -8.18 -8.21
CA HIS A 264 -12.25 -6.74 -8.49
C HIS A 264 -11.02 -6.30 -9.32
N GLY A 265 -10.23 -7.23 -9.85
CA GLY A 265 -9.10 -6.95 -10.74
C GLY A 265 -7.83 -6.55 -10.01
N MET A 266 -7.74 -6.85 -8.72
CA MET A 266 -6.54 -6.61 -7.92
C MET A 266 -5.47 -7.65 -8.26
N ASP A 267 -4.21 -7.22 -8.25
CA ASP A 267 -3.05 -8.08 -8.51
C ASP A 267 -2.66 -8.95 -7.29
N GLY A 268 -3.31 -8.75 -6.14
CA GLY A 268 -3.02 -9.44 -4.89
C GLY A 268 -3.64 -8.70 -3.71
N ILE A 269 -3.41 -9.20 -2.49
CA ILE A 269 -4.03 -8.66 -1.28
C ILE A 269 -3.05 -8.52 -0.11
N PHE A 270 -3.35 -7.55 0.78
CA PHE A 270 -2.73 -7.40 2.09
C PHE A 270 -3.72 -7.84 3.17
N VAL A 271 -3.28 -8.74 4.06
CA VAL A 271 -4.09 -9.21 5.18
C VAL A 271 -3.29 -9.18 6.47
N GLY A 272 -3.84 -8.55 7.50
CA GLY A 272 -3.20 -8.50 8.81
C GLY A 272 -4.10 -9.07 9.90
N SER A 273 -4.94 -8.22 10.47
CA SER A 273 -5.84 -8.62 11.56
C SER A 273 -6.75 -9.80 11.20
N GLY A 274 -7.16 -9.95 9.92
CA GLY A 274 -7.98 -11.07 9.47
C GLY A 274 -7.37 -12.45 9.76
N ILE A 275 -6.04 -12.55 9.76
CA ILE A 275 -5.30 -13.80 10.03
C ILE A 275 -5.00 -13.90 11.54
N PHE A 276 -4.20 -12.99 12.08
CA PHE A 276 -3.64 -13.14 13.43
C PHE A 276 -4.60 -12.74 14.57
N LYS A 277 -5.83 -12.29 14.25
CA LYS A 277 -6.94 -12.15 15.21
C LYS A 277 -8.04 -13.19 15.00
N SER A 278 -7.85 -14.15 14.10
CA SER A 278 -8.72 -15.32 13.97
C SER A 278 -8.45 -16.33 15.10
N SER A 279 -9.34 -17.30 15.24
CA SER A 279 -9.20 -18.41 16.20
C SER A 279 -8.09 -19.42 15.83
N ASP A 280 -7.75 -19.54 14.54
CA ASP A 280 -6.69 -20.42 14.02
C ASP A 280 -5.91 -19.69 12.92
N PRO A 281 -4.86 -18.92 13.27
CA PRO A 281 -4.12 -18.11 12.31
C PRO A 281 -3.44 -18.92 11.21
N THR A 282 -2.90 -20.10 11.51
CA THR A 282 -2.20 -20.94 10.53
C THR A 282 -3.17 -21.40 9.43
N ARG A 283 -4.30 -22.01 9.81
CA ARG A 283 -5.29 -22.44 8.82
C ARG A 283 -5.93 -21.27 8.09
N THR A 284 -6.13 -20.15 8.78
CA THR A 284 -6.69 -18.94 8.17
C THR A 284 -5.76 -18.37 7.12
N ALA A 285 -4.45 -18.35 7.39
CA ALA A 285 -3.44 -17.92 6.42
C ALA A 285 -3.43 -18.83 5.17
N GLU A 286 -3.38 -20.16 5.36
CA GLU A 286 -3.41 -21.15 4.27
C GLU A 286 -4.68 -21.01 3.42
N ALA A 287 -5.84 -20.87 4.07
CA ALA A 287 -7.13 -20.73 3.39
C ALA A 287 -7.22 -19.43 2.58
N ILE A 288 -6.70 -18.32 3.11
CA ILE A 288 -6.67 -17.04 2.39
C ILE A 288 -5.74 -17.12 1.19
N VAL A 289 -4.56 -17.75 1.33
CA VAL A 289 -3.64 -17.98 0.20
C VAL A 289 -4.30 -18.86 -0.87
N LEU A 290 -4.95 -19.95 -0.49
CA LEU A 290 -5.66 -20.85 -1.39
C LEU A 290 -6.76 -20.11 -2.17
N ALA A 291 -7.63 -19.37 -1.48
CA ALA A 291 -8.70 -18.62 -2.13
C ALA A 291 -8.19 -17.46 -2.99
N THR A 292 -7.04 -16.87 -2.65
CA THR A 292 -6.42 -15.83 -3.49
C THR A 292 -5.92 -16.39 -4.82
N HIS A 293 -5.35 -17.60 -4.81
CA HIS A 293 -4.84 -18.24 -6.02
C HIS A 293 -5.97 -18.79 -6.92
N HIS A 294 -7.04 -19.30 -6.31
CA HIS A 294 -8.16 -19.95 -6.99
C HIS A 294 -9.46 -19.12 -6.91
N TYR A 295 -9.34 -17.80 -6.95
CA TYR A 295 -10.44 -16.86 -6.71
C TYR A 295 -11.60 -16.96 -7.71
N ASP A 296 -11.34 -17.55 -8.88
CA ASP A 296 -12.30 -17.79 -9.96
C ASP A 296 -12.87 -19.22 -9.94
N GLU A 297 -12.49 -20.05 -8.97
CA GLU A 297 -12.97 -21.41 -8.76
C GLU A 297 -13.84 -21.50 -7.49
N PRO A 298 -15.18 -21.32 -7.58
CA PRO A 298 -16.05 -21.24 -6.40
C PRO A 298 -16.01 -22.48 -5.49
N GLU A 299 -15.73 -23.66 -6.05
CA GLU A 299 -15.60 -24.90 -5.29
C GLU A 299 -14.35 -24.88 -4.39
N VAL A 300 -13.23 -24.35 -4.89
CA VAL A 300 -11.98 -24.20 -4.12
C VAL A 300 -12.12 -23.09 -3.07
N VAL A 301 -12.80 -21.98 -3.40
CA VAL A 301 -13.10 -20.92 -2.41
C VAL A 301 -14.02 -21.45 -1.29
N ALA A 302 -14.98 -22.33 -1.63
CA ALA A 302 -15.82 -22.99 -0.63
C ALA A 302 -15.02 -23.94 0.27
N GLU A 303 -14.09 -24.70 -0.31
CA GLU A 303 -13.14 -25.54 0.45
C GLU A 303 -12.29 -24.69 1.40
N ALA A 304 -11.65 -23.64 0.89
CA ALA A 304 -10.87 -22.70 1.68
C ALA A 304 -11.69 -22.11 2.84
N SER A 305 -12.94 -21.71 2.55
CA SER A 305 -13.85 -21.17 3.57
C SER A 305 -14.25 -22.20 4.64
N SER A 306 -14.15 -23.50 4.35
CA SER A 306 -14.41 -24.57 5.33
C SER A 306 -13.19 -24.92 6.20
N MET A 307 -11.99 -24.47 5.81
CA MET A 307 -10.76 -24.68 6.58
C MET A 307 -10.68 -23.78 7.82
N VAL A 308 -11.26 -22.58 7.75
CA VAL A 308 -11.10 -21.54 8.76
C VAL A 308 -12.03 -21.74 9.96
N GLY A 309 -11.55 -21.35 11.15
CA GLY A 309 -12.36 -21.28 12.36
C GLY A 309 -13.19 -20.00 12.41
N GLU A 310 -13.44 -19.51 13.63
CA GLU A 310 -14.01 -18.17 13.82
C GLU A 310 -13.06 -17.09 13.31
N ALA A 311 -13.55 -16.24 12.41
CA ALA A 311 -12.87 -15.05 11.92
C ALA A 311 -12.76 -13.98 13.01
N MET A 312 -11.97 -12.94 12.75
CA MET A 312 -11.88 -11.80 13.67
C MET A 312 -13.25 -11.12 13.86
N ALA A 313 -13.48 -10.55 15.05
CA ALA A 313 -14.68 -9.76 15.29
C ALA A 313 -14.70 -8.50 14.41
N GLY A 314 -15.84 -8.28 13.73
CA GLY A 314 -16.07 -7.12 12.88
C GLY A 314 -16.36 -5.84 13.69
N LEU A 315 -16.02 -4.69 13.13
CA LEU A 315 -16.44 -3.38 13.60
C LEU A 315 -17.34 -2.70 12.55
N GLU A 316 -18.43 -2.08 13.01
CA GLU A 316 -19.28 -1.25 12.17
C GLU A 316 -18.58 0.08 11.87
N ILE A 317 -18.41 0.41 10.59
CA ILE A 317 -17.58 1.55 10.16
C ILE A 317 -18.19 2.87 10.60
N GLU A 318 -19.52 2.99 10.57
CA GLU A 318 -20.27 4.17 10.98
C GLU A 318 -20.08 4.50 12.47
N SER A 319 -19.64 3.53 13.28
CA SER A 319 -19.41 3.72 14.71
C SER A 319 -17.99 4.23 15.04
N LEU A 320 -17.10 4.28 14.04
CA LEU A 320 -15.69 4.63 14.25
C LEU A 320 -15.51 6.15 14.38
N GLU A 321 -14.92 6.59 15.49
CA GLU A 321 -14.52 8.00 15.67
C GLU A 321 -13.37 8.40 14.72
N LEU A 322 -12.52 7.45 14.38
CA LEU A 322 -11.36 7.65 13.53
C LEU A 322 -11.34 6.62 12.40
N ARG A 323 -11.37 7.14 11.17
CA ARG A 323 -11.22 6.37 9.95
C ARG A 323 -9.81 6.49 9.41
N LEU A 324 -9.13 5.35 9.30
CA LEU A 324 -7.73 5.29 8.88
C LEU A 324 -7.61 5.48 7.36
N ASP A 325 -8.62 5.08 6.59
CA ASP A 325 -8.64 5.23 5.14
C ASP A 325 -8.79 6.69 4.67
N GLU A 326 -9.20 7.60 5.56
CA GLU A 326 -9.29 9.04 5.31
C GLU A 326 -7.96 9.80 5.51
N ARG A 327 -6.91 9.12 6.00
CA ARG A 327 -5.56 9.69 6.15
C ARG A 327 -4.76 9.55 4.85
N GLY A 328 -3.75 10.39 4.66
CA GLY A 328 -2.83 10.29 3.52
C GLY A 328 -3.44 10.65 2.16
N TRP A 329 -4.36 11.63 2.20
CA TRP A 329 -4.92 12.46 1.11
C TRP A 329 -4.20 12.52 -0.24
#